data_AF-A0AA48QWJ8-F1
#
_entry.id   AF-A0AA48QWJ8-F1
#
_cell.length_a   1.000
_cell.length_b   1.000
_cell.length_c   1.000
_cell.angle_alpha   90.00
_cell.angle_beta   90.00
_cell.angle_gamma   90.00
#
_symmetry.space_group_name_H-M   'P 1'
#
loop_
_entity.id
_entity.type
_entity.pdbx_description
1 polymer ?
#
loop_
_entity_poly.entity_id
_entity_poly.type
_entity_poly.pdbx_seq_one_letter_code
_entity_poly.pdbx_strand_id
1 'polypeptide(L)'
;MGIWQAALVKMGVAQPGPKITAQDRAILDLKLQRDKLKQYQRRLQAVLDREREIAKEALAKGDKRRALLALRQRKYQEQTLVQTDQQLATLQDLVSSIEFTQIQAAVVHGLEQGSAALKTLQAEVNLDRVERIMDESREGIEYQREIDEALASRMSPEEEEEVLRELEALQREQMPAIPEVPTSDPVHLPDAPTKEPTETEPAQEEEPVEAQDTGRVMLAA
;
A
#
# COMPACT_ATOMS: atom_id res chain seq x y z
N MET A 1 10.91 49.57 6.45
CA MET A 1 9.61 49.44 5.75
C MET A 1 8.88 48.16 6.17
N GLY A 2 8.38 48.07 7.41
CA GLY A 2 7.82 46.80 7.92
C GLY A 2 6.63 46.92 8.87
N ILE A 3 6.25 48.14 9.27
CA ILE A 3 5.21 48.35 10.28
C ILE A 3 3.81 48.42 9.62
N TRP A 4 3.73 48.96 8.40
CA TRP A 4 2.48 49.09 7.66
C TRP A 4 1.99 47.79 7.00
N GLN A 5 2.88 46.86 6.66
CA GLN A 5 2.49 45.55 6.11
C GLN A 5 1.82 44.66 7.18
N ALA A 6 2.32 44.70 8.42
CA ALA A 6 1.75 43.92 9.52
C ALA A 6 0.32 44.37 9.88
N ALA A 7 0.02 45.67 9.75
CA ALA A 7 -1.31 46.23 10.00
C ALA A 7 -2.33 45.82 8.92
N LEU A 8 -1.92 45.74 7.64
CA LEU A 8 -2.79 45.36 6.53
C LEU A 8 -3.20 43.87 6.55
N VAL A 9 -2.29 42.98 6.98
CA VAL A 9 -2.58 41.55 7.15
C VAL A 9 -3.60 41.34 8.29
N LYS A 10 -3.53 42.16 9.34
CA LYS A 10 -4.49 42.13 10.47
C LYS A 10 -5.89 42.61 10.08
N MET A 11 -6.02 43.38 9.00
CA MET A 11 -7.28 43.86 8.43
C MET A 11 -7.86 42.93 7.34
N GLY A 12 -7.28 41.75 7.09
CA GLY A 12 -7.84 40.76 6.17
C GLY A 12 -7.75 41.10 4.67
N VAL A 13 -7.06 42.18 4.31
CA VAL A 13 -6.94 42.67 2.91
C VAL A 13 -5.73 42.06 2.19
N ALA A 14 -4.78 41.46 2.91
CA ALA A 14 -3.61 40.82 2.33
C ALA A 14 -3.48 39.37 2.83
N GLN A 15 -3.61 38.43 1.90
CA GLN A 15 -3.20 37.05 2.14
C GLN A 15 -1.71 37.06 2.52
N PRO A 16 -1.29 36.39 3.61
CA PRO A 16 0.13 36.23 3.88
C PRO A 16 0.74 35.55 2.64
N GLY A 17 1.73 36.19 2.01
CA GLY A 17 2.43 35.62 0.87
C GLY A 17 2.96 34.21 1.20
N PRO A 18 3.21 33.35 0.19
CA PRO A 18 3.62 31.98 0.41
C PRO A 18 4.80 31.93 1.40
N LYS A 19 4.56 31.33 2.56
CA LYS A 19 5.57 31.21 3.61
C LYS A 19 6.61 30.22 3.11
N ILE A 20 7.79 30.72 2.76
CA ILE A 20 8.93 29.89 2.37
C ILE A 20 9.18 28.90 3.50
N THR A 21 8.96 27.62 3.22
CA THR A 21 9.13 26.55 4.19
C THR A 21 10.63 26.23 4.36
N ALA A 22 10.99 25.54 5.44
CA ALA A 22 12.38 25.08 5.62
C ALA A 22 12.79 24.12 4.49
N GLN A 23 11.84 23.37 3.97
CA GLN A 23 11.97 22.45 2.85
C GLN A 23 12.27 23.20 1.55
N ASP A 24 11.57 24.32 1.29
CA ASP A 24 11.82 25.14 0.09
C ASP A 24 13.24 25.72 0.08
N ARG A 25 13.76 26.12 1.25
CA ARG A 25 15.15 26.58 1.39
C ARG A 25 16.15 25.46 1.11
N ALA A 26 15.90 24.26 1.64
CA ALA A 26 16.75 23.10 1.39
C ALA A 26 16.79 22.73 -0.10
N ILE A 27 15.64 22.74 -0.79
CA ILE A 27 15.55 22.49 -2.24
C ILE A 27 16.32 23.56 -3.02
N LEU A 28 16.20 24.83 -2.62
CA LEU A 28 16.95 25.92 -3.25
C LEU A 28 18.47 25.70 -3.09
N ASP A 29 18.93 25.37 -1.89
CA ASP A 29 20.35 25.14 -1.62
C ASP A 29 20.91 23.97 -2.43
N LEU A 30 20.15 22.88 -2.54
CA LEU A 30 20.51 21.73 -3.38
C LEU A 30 20.56 22.10 -4.87
N LYS A 31 19.60 22.89 -5.36
CA LYS A 31 19.59 23.39 -6.75
C LYS A 31 20.77 24.31 -7.03
N LEU A 32 21.14 25.18 -6.08
CA LEU A 32 22.32 26.04 -6.17
C LEU A 32 23.62 25.21 -6.20
N GLN A 33 23.73 24.17 -5.37
CA GLN A 33 24.89 23.27 -5.38
C GLN A 33 25.01 22.53 -6.71
N ARG A 34 23.89 22.01 -7.24
CA ARG A 34 23.85 21.37 -8.56
C ARG A 34 24.34 22.31 -9.66
N ASP A 35 23.90 23.56 -9.65
CA ASP A 35 24.28 24.53 -10.68
C ASP A 35 25.77 24.93 -10.57
N LYS A 36 26.30 25.02 -9.35
CA LYS A 36 27.75 25.19 -9.10
C LYS A 36 28.55 23.99 -9.62
N LEU A 37 28.09 22.76 -9.38
CA LEU A 37 28.76 21.56 -9.88
C LEU A 37 28.73 21.50 -11.42
N LYS A 38 27.62 21.87 -12.07
CA LYS A 38 27.57 22.01 -13.53
C LYS A 38 28.56 23.05 -14.05
N GLN A 39 28.71 24.18 -13.36
CA GLN A 39 29.71 25.18 -13.73
C GLN A 39 31.13 24.63 -13.56
N TYR A 40 31.39 23.88 -12.49
CA TYR A 40 32.67 23.22 -12.26
C TYR A 40 32.98 22.16 -13.33
N GLN A 41 32.00 21.33 -13.70
CA GLN A 41 32.10 20.34 -14.78
C GLN A 41 32.51 21.01 -16.11
N ARG A 42 31.86 22.12 -16.48
CA ARG A 42 32.22 22.90 -17.68
C ARG A 42 33.66 23.44 -17.64
N ARG A 43 34.11 23.89 -16.47
CA ARG A 43 35.49 24.35 -16.27
C ARG A 43 36.47 23.17 -16.42
N LEU A 44 36.17 22.03 -15.82
CA LEU A 44 37.00 20.82 -15.95
C LEU A 44 37.12 20.38 -17.40
N GLN A 45 36.02 20.37 -18.15
CA GLN A 45 36.03 20.03 -19.57
C GLN A 45 36.95 20.94 -20.38
N ALA A 46 36.89 22.25 -20.15
CA ALA A 46 37.77 23.20 -20.82
C ALA A 46 39.25 22.99 -20.45
N VAL A 47 39.55 22.54 -19.22
CA VAL A 47 40.92 22.22 -18.82
C VAL A 47 41.39 20.91 -19.46
N LEU A 48 40.55 19.88 -19.53
CA LEU A 48 40.83 18.62 -20.23
C LEU A 48 41.16 18.84 -21.71
N ASP A 49 40.40 19.70 -22.38
CA ASP A 49 40.64 20.07 -23.78
C ASP A 49 41.99 20.77 -23.95
N ARG A 50 42.33 21.69 -23.03
CA ARG A 50 43.64 22.37 -23.02
C ARG A 50 44.80 21.40 -22.79
N GLU A 51 44.67 20.47 -21.83
CA GLU A 51 45.70 19.47 -21.55
C GLU A 51 45.90 18.52 -22.74
N ARG A 52 44.82 18.22 -23.48
CA ARG A 52 44.90 17.47 -24.73
C ARG A 52 45.69 18.21 -25.80
N GLU A 53 45.46 19.51 -25.98
CA GLU A 53 46.24 20.32 -26.93
C GLU A 53 47.71 20.44 -26.51
N ILE A 54 47.99 20.68 -25.22
CA ILE A 54 49.37 20.71 -24.70
C ILE A 54 50.08 19.37 -24.93
N ALA A 55 49.39 18.24 -24.74
CA ALA A 55 49.95 16.92 -25.03
C ALA A 55 50.27 16.75 -26.52
N LYS A 56 49.38 17.19 -27.43
CA LYS A 56 49.62 17.15 -28.88
C LYS A 56 50.81 18.03 -29.28
N GLU A 57 50.89 19.25 -28.77
CA GLU A 57 52.00 20.17 -29.04
C GLU A 57 53.33 19.63 -28.53
N ALA A 58 53.36 19.03 -27.34
CA ALA A 58 54.56 18.41 -26.78
C ALA A 58 55.02 17.20 -27.61
N LEU A 59 54.09 16.40 -28.14
CA LEU A 59 54.42 15.31 -29.07
C LEU A 59 54.98 15.83 -30.40
N ALA A 60 54.40 16.90 -30.95
CA ALA A 60 54.90 17.54 -32.18
C ALA A 60 56.32 18.09 -32.01
N LYS A 61 56.67 18.58 -30.82
CA LYS A 61 58.01 19.07 -30.46
C LYS A 61 59.00 17.94 -30.11
N GLY A 62 58.55 16.68 -30.05
CA GLY A 62 59.37 15.52 -29.67
C GLY A 62 59.57 15.33 -28.16
N ASP A 63 58.98 16.18 -27.32
CA ASP A 63 59.13 16.19 -25.86
C ASP A 63 58.24 15.16 -25.17
N LYS A 64 58.63 13.88 -25.27
CA LYS A 64 57.87 12.74 -24.70
C LYS A 64 57.60 12.88 -23.19
N ARG A 65 58.55 13.41 -22.42
CA ARG A 65 58.40 13.58 -20.96
C ARG A 65 57.25 14.54 -20.61
N ARG A 66 57.15 15.66 -21.34
CA ARG A 66 56.12 16.68 -21.13
C ARG A 66 54.75 16.19 -21.59
N ALA A 67 54.70 15.46 -22.71
CA ALA A 67 53.48 14.82 -23.18
C ALA A 67 52.93 13.80 -22.17
N LEU A 68 53.80 12.95 -21.59
CA LEU A 68 53.39 11.97 -20.57
C LEU A 68 52.84 12.63 -19.30
N LEU A 69 53.46 13.74 -18.85
CA LEU A 69 52.96 14.49 -17.69
C LEU A 69 51.56 15.07 -17.96
N ALA A 70 51.37 15.71 -19.12
CA ALA A 70 50.08 16.27 -19.52
C ALA A 70 48.99 15.18 -19.60
N LEU A 71 49.30 14.01 -20.14
CA LEU A 71 48.35 12.88 -20.19
C LEU A 71 48.00 12.32 -18.81
N ARG A 72 48.94 12.29 -17.85
CA ARG A 72 48.66 11.89 -16.46
C ARG A 72 47.74 12.89 -15.77
N GLN A 73 48.02 14.18 -15.93
CA GLN A 73 47.17 15.27 -15.42
C GLN A 73 45.74 15.14 -15.99
N ARG A 74 45.63 14.87 -17.29
CA ARG A 74 44.35 14.67 -17.98
C ARG A 74 43.56 13.49 -17.41
N LYS A 75 44.22 12.35 -17.22
CA LYS A 75 43.58 11.16 -16.63
C LYS A 75 43.06 11.43 -15.21
N TYR A 76 43.81 12.18 -14.40
CA TYR A 76 43.35 12.58 -13.07
C TYR A 76 42.09 13.46 -13.14
N GLN A 77 42.07 14.44 -14.05
CA GLN A 77 40.89 15.29 -14.24
C GLN A 77 39.69 14.53 -14.80
N GLU A 78 39.89 13.55 -15.70
CA GLU A 78 38.84 12.65 -16.18
C GLU A 78 38.20 11.88 -15.02
N GLN A 79 39.01 11.40 -14.06
CA GLN A 79 38.49 10.74 -12.86
C GLN A 79 37.68 11.69 -11.98
N THR A 80 38.17 12.92 -11.78
CA THR A 80 37.43 13.95 -11.04
C THR A 80 36.12 14.33 -11.75
N LEU A 81 36.09 14.34 -13.08
CA LEU A 81 34.87 14.58 -13.86
C LEU A 81 33.83 13.47 -13.61
N VAL A 82 34.25 12.21 -13.67
CA VAL A 82 33.36 11.06 -13.37
C VAL A 82 32.81 11.12 -11.94
N GLN A 83 33.64 11.48 -10.97
CA GLN A 83 33.20 11.67 -9.58
C GLN A 83 32.19 12.83 -9.47
N THR A 84 32.42 13.93 -10.20
CA THR A 84 31.51 15.07 -10.24
C THR A 84 30.16 14.69 -10.86
N ASP A 85 30.16 13.87 -11.91
CA ASP A 85 28.94 13.38 -12.55
C ASP A 85 28.14 12.47 -11.63
N GLN A 86 28.82 11.59 -10.89
CA GLN A 86 28.19 10.76 -9.85
C GLN A 86 27.55 11.63 -8.75
N GLN A 87 28.25 12.66 -8.27
CA GLN A 87 27.71 13.60 -7.28
C GLN A 87 26.53 14.42 -7.83
N LEU A 88 26.53 14.73 -9.12
CA LEU A 88 25.41 15.42 -9.76
C LEU A 88 24.18 14.53 -9.82
N ALA A 89 24.35 13.25 -10.17
CA ALA A 89 23.28 12.26 -10.16
C ALA A 89 22.69 12.08 -8.76
N THR A 90 23.54 11.92 -7.72
CA THR A 90 23.05 11.78 -6.35
C THR A 90 22.29 13.01 -5.86
N LEU A 91 22.69 14.22 -6.26
CA LEU A 91 21.93 15.45 -5.97
C LEU A 91 20.58 15.49 -6.68
N GLN A 92 20.50 15.01 -7.93
CA GLN A 92 19.23 14.93 -8.66
C GLN A 92 18.27 13.94 -7.99
N ASP A 93 18.79 12.78 -7.58
CA ASP A 93 18.02 11.76 -6.86
C ASP A 93 17.52 12.31 -5.52
N LEU A 94 18.36 13.04 -4.79
CA LEU A 94 17.98 13.65 -3.52
C LEU A 94 16.86 14.69 -3.69
N VAL A 95 16.94 15.55 -4.73
CA VAL A 95 15.89 16.53 -5.02
C VAL A 95 14.58 15.83 -5.37
N SER A 96 14.62 14.81 -6.24
CA SER A 96 13.45 14.00 -6.60
C SER A 96 12.83 13.31 -5.38
N SER A 97 13.68 12.75 -4.51
CA SER A 97 13.25 12.10 -3.26
C SER A 97 12.54 13.09 -2.33
N ILE A 98 13.07 14.31 -2.17
CA ILE A 98 12.42 15.35 -1.35
C ILE A 98 11.06 15.75 -1.93
N GLU A 99 10.98 15.94 -3.25
CA GLU A 99 9.71 16.26 -3.93
C GLU A 99 8.68 15.13 -3.75
N PHE A 100 9.12 13.88 -3.81
CA PHE A 100 8.26 12.72 -3.53
C PHE A 100 7.82 12.66 -2.06
N THR A 101 8.72 12.89 -1.10
CA THR A 101 8.37 12.95 0.33
C THR A 101 7.37 14.08 0.62
N GLN A 102 7.43 15.20 -0.09
CA GLN A 102 6.41 16.26 0.05
C GLN A 102 5.02 15.78 -0.37
N ILE A 103 4.93 15.05 -1.49
CA ILE A 103 3.67 14.44 -1.94
C ILE A 103 3.18 13.42 -0.90
N GLN A 104 4.07 12.56 -0.39
CA GLN A 104 3.72 11.60 0.66
C GLN A 104 3.18 12.28 1.92
N ALA A 105 3.82 13.37 2.37
CA ALA A 105 3.36 14.13 3.52
C ALA A 105 1.96 14.71 3.29
N ALA A 106 1.67 15.21 2.09
CA ALA A 106 0.34 15.70 1.74
C ALA A 106 -0.71 14.59 1.73
N VAL A 107 -0.36 13.39 1.25
CA VAL A 107 -1.24 12.21 1.28
C VAL A 107 -1.56 11.80 2.71
N VAL A 108 -0.54 11.73 3.59
CA VAL A 108 -0.74 11.39 5.01
C VAL A 108 -1.65 12.40 5.69
N HIS A 109 -1.43 13.70 5.47
CA HIS A 109 -2.30 14.74 6.00
C HIS A 109 -3.75 14.62 5.48
N GLY A 110 -3.93 14.28 4.20
CA GLY A 110 -5.26 13.99 3.64
C GLY A 110 -5.93 12.78 4.29
N LEU A 111 -5.18 11.72 4.57
CA LEU A 111 -5.69 10.54 5.28
C LEU A 111 -6.08 10.86 6.73
N GLU A 112 -5.29 11.69 7.43
CA GLU A 112 -5.62 12.14 8.79
C GLU A 112 -6.93 12.95 8.82
N GLN A 113 -7.10 13.88 7.88
CA GLN A 113 -8.32 14.66 7.74
C GLN A 113 -9.52 13.77 7.39
N GLY A 114 -9.36 12.83 6.46
CA GLY A 114 -10.39 11.85 6.11
C GLY A 114 -10.77 10.97 7.30
N SER A 115 -9.78 10.51 8.08
CA SER A 115 -10.01 9.72 9.30
C SER A 115 -10.76 10.53 10.36
N ALA A 116 -10.42 11.80 10.55
CA ALA A 116 -11.13 12.69 11.46
C ALA A 116 -12.58 12.91 11.04
N ALA A 117 -12.83 13.18 9.75
CA ALA A 117 -14.18 13.34 9.21
C ALA A 117 -15.02 12.05 9.29
N LEU A 118 -14.39 10.89 9.06
CA LEU A 118 -15.05 9.59 9.25
C LEU A 118 -15.43 9.36 10.72
N LYS A 119 -14.57 9.74 11.68
CA LYS A 119 -14.87 9.63 13.11
C LYS A 119 -16.05 10.51 13.52
N THR A 120 -16.14 11.74 13.01
CA THR A 120 -17.28 12.63 13.31
C THR A 120 -18.57 12.09 12.72
N LEU A 121 -18.56 11.66 11.45
CA LEU A 121 -19.73 11.04 10.82
C LEU A 121 -20.17 9.77 11.54
N GLN A 122 -19.22 8.93 11.96
CA GLN A 122 -19.54 7.72 12.71
C GLN A 122 -20.17 8.04 14.07
N ALA A 123 -19.74 9.12 14.74
CA ALA A 123 -20.32 9.55 16.01
C ALA A 123 -21.76 10.04 15.83
N GLU A 124 -22.03 10.84 14.79
CA GLU A 124 -23.39 11.32 14.45
C GLU A 124 -24.33 10.16 14.09
N VAL A 125 -23.86 9.19 13.30
CA VAL A 125 -24.68 8.04 12.89
C VAL A 125 -24.95 7.08 14.06
N ASN A 126 -23.97 6.87 14.95
CA ASN A 126 -24.13 5.91 16.05
C ASN A 126 -25.06 6.42 17.18
N LEU A 127 -25.11 7.72 17.46
CA LEU A 127 -25.92 8.21 18.58
C LEU A 127 -27.42 8.24 18.22
N ASP A 128 -27.77 8.96 17.14
CA ASP A 128 -29.18 9.23 16.83
C ASP A 128 -29.90 8.03 16.22
N ARG A 129 -29.20 7.21 15.43
CA ARG A 129 -29.84 6.09 14.73
C ARG A 129 -29.98 4.86 15.62
N VAL A 130 -29.04 4.63 16.53
CA VAL A 130 -29.10 3.47 17.44
C VAL A 130 -30.12 3.71 18.55
N GLU A 131 -30.19 4.92 19.11
CA GLU A 131 -31.22 5.26 20.11
C GLU A 131 -32.63 5.13 19.55
N ARG A 132 -32.90 5.72 18.36
CA ARG A 132 -34.22 5.60 17.72
C ARG A 132 -34.61 4.16 17.40
N ILE A 133 -33.69 3.34 16.87
CA ILE A 133 -33.97 1.93 16.59
C ILE A 133 -34.25 1.15 17.88
N MET A 134 -33.57 1.45 18.98
CA MET A 134 -33.80 0.81 20.27
C MET A 134 -35.14 1.23 20.88
N ASP A 135 -35.52 2.50 20.77
CA ASP A 135 -36.81 3.00 21.25
C ASP A 135 -37.97 2.45 20.42
N GLU A 136 -37.89 2.49 19.08
CA GLU A 136 -38.88 1.89 18.18
C GLU A 136 -39.02 0.37 18.42
N SER A 137 -37.92 -0.33 18.70
CA SER A 137 -37.96 -1.77 19.02
C SER A 137 -38.59 -2.04 20.39
N ARG A 138 -38.34 -1.20 21.39
CA ARG A 138 -38.96 -1.33 22.72
C ARG A 138 -40.45 -1.07 22.66
N GLU A 139 -40.88 0.00 21.98
CA GLU A 139 -42.29 0.31 21.74
C GLU A 139 -42.98 -0.82 20.96
N GLY A 140 -42.32 -1.40 19.94
CA GLY A 140 -42.85 -2.55 19.21
C GLY A 140 -43.01 -3.81 20.07
N ILE A 141 -42.07 -4.08 20.99
CA ILE A 141 -42.15 -5.20 21.94
C ILE A 141 -43.26 -4.96 22.97
N GLU A 142 -43.40 -3.73 23.49
CA GLU A 142 -44.45 -3.37 24.44
C GLU A 142 -45.83 -3.45 23.79
N TYR A 143 -46.00 -2.92 22.58
CA TYR A 143 -47.23 -3.04 21.80
C TYR A 143 -47.61 -4.50 21.53
N GLN A 144 -46.63 -5.35 21.19
CA GLN A 144 -46.89 -6.78 21.02
C GLN A 144 -47.33 -7.41 22.34
N ARG A 145 -46.71 -7.07 23.47
CA ARG A 145 -47.12 -7.57 24.79
C ARG A 145 -48.52 -7.09 25.18
N GLU A 146 -48.88 -5.85 24.88
CA GLU A 146 -50.23 -5.34 25.10
C GLU A 146 -51.27 -6.06 24.25
N ILE A 147 -50.94 -6.40 22.99
CA ILE A 147 -51.78 -7.26 22.16
C ILE A 147 -51.90 -8.64 22.80
N ASP A 148 -50.79 -9.25 23.20
CA ASP A 148 -50.78 -10.59 23.79
C ASP A 148 -51.62 -10.62 25.08
N GLU A 149 -51.51 -9.61 25.95
CA GLU A 149 -52.29 -9.48 27.19
C GLU A 149 -53.78 -9.17 26.91
N ALA A 150 -54.07 -8.30 25.94
CA ALA A 150 -55.44 -8.00 25.54
C ALA A 150 -56.14 -9.22 24.91
N LEU A 151 -55.41 -10.05 24.16
CA LEU A 151 -55.91 -11.31 23.62
C LEU A 151 -56.13 -12.34 24.73
N ALA A 152 -55.15 -12.54 25.62
CA ALA A 152 -55.26 -13.45 26.76
C ALA A 152 -56.40 -13.07 27.71
N SER A 153 -56.65 -11.77 27.93
CA SER A 153 -57.75 -11.30 28.78
C SER A 153 -59.14 -11.51 28.18
N ARG A 154 -59.24 -11.69 26.86
CA ARG A 154 -60.51 -11.85 26.13
C ARG A 154 -60.83 -13.30 25.79
N MET A 155 -59.83 -14.18 25.79
CA MET A 155 -60.03 -15.60 25.53
C MET A 155 -60.53 -16.34 26.78
N SER A 156 -61.49 -17.24 26.58
CA SER A 156 -61.90 -18.20 27.60
C SER A 156 -60.82 -19.29 27.74
N PRO A 157 -60.60 -19.88 28.93
CA PRO A 157 -59.68 -21.02 29.09
C PRO A 157 -60.00 -22.20 28.14
N GLU A 158 -61.27 -22.37 27.76
CA GLU A 158 -61.68 -23.41 26.80
C GLU A 158 -61.23 -23.11 25.36
N GLU A 159 -61.19 -21.83 24.98
CA GLU A 159 -60.74 -21.37 23.66
C GLU A 159 -59.20 -21.43 23.56
N GLU A 160 -58.49 -21.13 24.66
CA GLU A 160 -57.03 -21.32 24.74
C GLU A 160 -56.64 -22.80 24.60
N GLU A 161 -57.39 -23.72 25.22
CA GLU A 161 -57.18 -25.16 25.08
C GLU A 161 -57.49 -25.69 23.66
N GLU A 162 -58.41 -25.06 22.93
CA GLU A 162 -58.68 -25.40 21.52
C GLU A 162 -57.54 -24.92 20.60
N VAL A 163 -57.05 -23.69 20.79
CA VAL A 163 -55.90 -23.14 20.06
C VAL A 163 -54.63 -23.95 20.33
N LEU A 164 -54.39 -24.36 21.58
CA LEU A 164 -53.24 -25.21 21.93
C LEU A 164 -53.35 -26.59 21.26
N ARG A 165 -54.55 -27.18 21.17
CA ARG A 165 -54.75 -28.44 20.44
C ARG A 165 -54.53 -28.29 18.94
N GLU A 166 -54.93 -27.18 18.34
CA GLU A 166 -54.68 -26.89 16.93
C GLU A 166 -53.18 -26.67 16.67
N LEU A 167 -52.49 -25.93 17.55
CA LEU A 167 -51.03 -25.76 17.51
C LEU A 167 -50.31 -27.10 17.58
N GLU A 168 -50.71 -27.97 18.50
CA GLU A 168 -50.16 -29.33 18.61
C GLU A 168 -50.42 -30.18 17.36
N ALA A 169 -51.59 -30.03 16.73
CA ALA A 169 -51.91 -30.74 15.49
C ALA A 169 -51.02 -30.27 14.33
N LEU A 170 -50.83 -28.95 14.17
CA LEU A 170 -49.94 -28.36 13.17
C LEU A 170 -48.47 -28.72 13.42
N GLN A 171 -48.05 -28.78 14.69
CA GLN A 171 -46.71 -29.27 15.05
C GLN A 171 -46.54 -30.75 14.70
N ARG A 172 -47.56 -31.60 14.89
CA ARG A 172 -47.54 -33.01 14.46
C ARG A 172 -47.55 -33.15 12.93
N GLU A 173 -48.21 -32.26 12.20
CA GLU A 173 -48.17 -32.23 10.72
C GLU A 173 -46.82 -31.76 10.17
N GLN A 174 -46.15 -30.81 10.85
CA GLN A 174 -44.82 -30.34 10.46
C GLN A 174 -43.68 -31.24 10.95
N MET A 175 -43.89 -32.07 11.98
CA MET A 175 -42.95 -33.12 12.33
C MET A 175 -43.05 -34.26 11.30
N PRO A 176 -41.98 -34.56 10.53
CA PRO A 176 -42.01 -35.70 9.63
C PRO A 176 -42.25 -36.97 10.44
N ALA A 177 -43.22 -37.79 10.01
CA ALA A 177 -43.45 -39.11 10.57
C ALA A 177 -42.12 -39.87 10.60
N ILE A 178 -41.59 -40.13 11.81
CA ILE A 178 -40.45 -41.03 11.97
C ILE A 178 -40.94 -42.39 11.44
N PRO A 179 -40.36 -42.94 10.35
CA PRO A 179 -40.86 -44.17 9.78
C PRO A 179 -40.66 -45.31 10.78
N GLU A 180 -41.76 -45.94 11.21
CA GLU A 180 -41.71 -47.30 11.75
C GLU A 180 -41.09 -48.19 10.68
N VAL A 181 -39.96 -48.83 11.00
CA VAL A 181 -39.22 -49.72 10.11
C VAL A 181 -40.03 -50.99 9.86
N PRO A 182 -40.42 -51.33 8.62
CA PRO A 182 -40.83 -52.67 8.26
C PRO A 182 -39.68 -53.37 7.52
N THR A 183 -39.27 -54.48 8.10
CA THR A 183 -38.45 -55.57 7.54
C THR A 183 -38.98 -56.04 6.18
N SER A 184 -38.09 -56.63 5.34
CA SER A 184 -38.29 -57.27 4.01
C SER A 184 -38.32 -56.30 2.81
N ASP A 185 -37.48 -56.34 1.76
CA ASP A 185 -36.65 -57.38 1.11
C ASP A 185 -35.48 -56.71 0.30
N PRO A 186 -34.44 -57.44 -0.14
CA PRO A 186 -33.11 -56.88 -0.43
C PRO A 186 -33.00 -56.22 -1.81
N VAL A 187 -32.49 -54.99 -1.84
CA VAL A 187 -32.14 -54.28 -3.09
C VAL A 187 -30.74 -54.70 -3.54
N HIS A 188 -30.65 -55.27 -4.75
CA HIS A 188 -29.40 -55.54 -5.45
C HIS A 188 -28.71 -54.24 -5.87
N LEU A 189 -27.49 -54.03 -5.40
CA LEU A 189 -26.58 -52.96 -5.84
C LEU A 189 -25.67 -53.49 -6.98
N PRO A 190 -25.30 -52.65 -7.96
CA PRO A 190 -24.37 -53.04 -9.03
C PRO A 190 -22.93 -53.22 -8.50
N ASP A 191 -22.23 -54.23 -9.05
CA ASP A 191 -20.89 -54.67 -8.62
C ASP A 191 -19.83 -53.55 -8.70
N ALA A 192 -19.11 -53.36 -7.59
CA ALA A 192 -17.94 -52.50 -7.51
C ALA A 192 -16.72 -53.16 -8.18
N PRO A 193 -15.84 -52.40 -8.86
CA PRO A 193 -14.65 -52.95 -9.49
C PRO A 193 -13.66 -53.52 -8.46
N THR A 194 -13.50 -54.84 -8.51
CA THR A 194 -12.57 -55.66 -7.73
C THR A 194 -11.15 -55.55 -8.29
N LYS A 195 -10.36 -54.55 -7.88
CA LYS A 195 -8.89 -54.64 -7.91
C LYS A 195 -8.29 -54.04 -6.64
N GLU A 196 -7.67 -54.90 -5.86
CA GLU A 196 -7.02 -54.64 -4.58
C GLU A 196 -5.86 -53.64 -4.74
N PRO A 197 -5.69 -52.65 -3.84
CA PRO A 197 -4.47 -51.87 -3.77
C PRO A 197 -3.38 -52.74 -3.12
N THR A 198 -2.39 -53.14 -3.91
CA THR A 198 -1.21 -53.84 -3.41
C THR A 198 -0.35 -52.89 -2.57
N GLU A 199 -0.16 -53.23 -1.29
CA GLU A 199 0.88 -52.68 -0.41
C GLU A 199 2.26 -52.79 -1.06
N THR A 200 3.07 -51.74 -0.94
CA THR A 200 4.52 -51.90 -1.00
C THR A 200 5.14 -51.19 0.19
N GLU A 201 5.90 -51.98 0.95
CA GLU A 201 6.60 -51.72 2.19
C GLU A 201 7.68 -50.60 2.12
N PRO A 202 8.19 -50.15 3.29
CA PRO A 202 8.92 -48.90 3.48
C PRO A 202 10.45 -49.07 3.48
N ALA A 203 11.16 -47.94 3.25
CA ALA A 203 12.54 -47.58 3.67
C ALA A 203 13.07 -46.55 2.65
N GLN A 204 13.92 -45.56 2.93
CA GLN A 204 14.55 -44.97 4.10
C GLN A 204 15.17 -43.63 3.61
N GLU A 205 15.61 -42.81 4.56
CA GLU A 205 16.33 -41.53 4.40
C GLU A 205 17.45 -41.51 3.34
N GLU A 206 17.70 -40.34 2.73
CA GLU A 206 18.95 -39.57 2.87
C GLU A 206 18.88 -38.24 2.08
N GLU A 207 19.38 -37.16 2.70
CA GLU A 207 19.55 -35.82 2.09
C GLU A 207 20.85 -35.72 1.21
N PRO A 208 21.43 -34.53 0.90
CA PRO A 208 21.31 -33.81 -0.37
C PRO A 208 22.64 -33.68 -1.14
N VAL A 209 22.65 -33.49 -2.47
CA VAL A 209 23.89 -33.13 -3.19
C VAL A 209 23.66 -32.25 -4.43
N GLU A 210 24.04 -30.97 -4.26
CA GLU A 210 24.92 -30.13 -5.08
C GLU A 210 24.87 -30.09 -6.64
N ALA A 211 24.69 -28.86 -7.12
CA ALA A 211 25.24 -28.14 -8.29
C ALA A 211 25.85 -28.88 -9.51
N GLN A 212 25.48 -28.39 -10.71
CA GLN A 212 26.38 -27.96 -11.83
C GLN A 212 25.49 -27.43 -12.98
N ASP A 213 25.56 -26.16 -13.36
CA ASP A 213 26.52 -25.55 -14.30
C ASP A 213 26.62 -26.30 -15.65
N THR A 214 26.08 -25.69 -16.71
CA THR A 214 26.78 -25.34 -17.96
C THR A 214 25.76 -25.08 -19.09
N GLY A 215 25.71 -23.84 -19.57
CA GLY A 215 24.90 -23.46 -20.73
C GLY A 215 25.54 -22.28 -21.44
N ARG A 216 26.78 -22.43 -21.88
CA ARG A 216 27.55 -21.42 -22.60
C ARG A 216 27.81 -21.91 -24.04
N VAL A 217 27.64 -20.98 -24.98
CA VAL A 217 28.36 -20.85 -26.26
C VAL A 217 27.75 -21.49 -27.52
N MET A 218 27.19 -20.58 -28.34
CA MET A 218 27.32 -20.41 -29.80
C MET A 218 26.83 -21.50 -30.76
N LEU A 219 26.11 -21.06 -31.78
CA LEU A 219 26.47 -21.33 -33.17
C LEU A 219 25.92 -20.23 -34.07
N ALA A 220 26.86 -19.52 -34.70
CA ALA A 220 26.65 -18.67 -35.85
C ALA A 220 26.53 -19.54 -37.11
N ALA A 221 25.63 -19.16 -38.01
CA ALA A 221 25.71 -19.39 -39.45
C ALA A 221 24.90 -18.29 -40.14
#